data_AF-A0A4C1YZ50-F1
#
_entry.id   AF-A0A4C1YZ50-F1
#
_cell.length_a   1.000
_cell.length_b   1.000
_cell.length_c   1.000
_cell.angle_alpha   90.00
_cell.angle_beta   90.00
_cell.angle_gamma   90.00
#
_symmetry.space_group_name_H-M   'P 1'
#
loop_
_entity.id
_entity.type
_entity.pdbx_description
1 polymer ?
#
loop_
_entity_poly.entity_id
_entity_poly.type
_entity_poly.pdbx_seq_one_letter_code
_entity_poly.pdbx_strand_id
1 'polypeptide(L)'
;MEVALSLWIEDRNQKRVPLSGPMVREKAKRLYAHFKEPDVKNLMVRQSLHNIKIVGEAASADTVAAGRYPEEFANLVADGGYKPEQVFNAGETALFWKRMPNKTFISKSEKSAPGFNAAKDRVTLLLCSNASGDCVIKPLMLYRSFNPRALKYQNKDNLPVFWRVNKKAWVTSAIFCHPRELKTMHPNIKVTFLPPNTTALLQLMDQGIIQAFKLYYIRRTFKIILDNMECNPDMNVMECWKKFDIAKCIVNIKESLEELKPHTLKSRWKKLCPALTAENDEESVQAQILTVNIAEITNGIGRHGFEQIESIDIQELLESQDEDLTETDLEEMLNSEPIEEEATTSTGNVTFNLKNLSEGLRMANELCDFFMNIDPSMERSLIFKRQIANATTVYQSELKELLKTVKQEKITKFFKPLPKP
;
A
#
# COMPACT_ATOMS: atom_id res chain seq x y z
N MET A 1 -18.42 34.95 12.42
CA MET A 1 -19.19 33.88 11.74
C MET A 1 -18.54 32.53 11.94
N GLU A 2 -17.30 32.33 11.48
CA GLU A 2 -16.58 31.05 11.60
C GLU A 2 -16.37 30.60 13.05
N VAL A 3 -16.00 31.53 13.94
CA VAL A 3 -15.80 31.33 15.39
C VAL A 3 -16.92 30.51 16.07
N ALA A 4 -18.18 30.69 15.65
CA ALA A 4 -19.31 29.98 16.25
C ALA A 4 -19.38 28.49 15.87
N LEU A 5 -18.83 28.09 14.72
CA LEU A 5 -18.69 26.69 14.34
C LEU A 5 -17.44 26.08 15.00
N SER A 6 -16.32 26.82 15.05
CA SER A 6 -15.09 26.38 15.72
C SER A 6 -15.34 26.09 17.21
N LEU A 7 -15.96 27.02 17.95
CA LEU A 7 -16.34 26.82 19.36
C LEU A 7 -17.31 25.62 19.56
N TRP A 8 -18.19 25.35 18.59
CA TRP A 8 -19.07 24.18 18.65
C TRP A 8 -18.34 22.86 18.39
N ILE A 9 -17.33 22.86 17.51
CA ILE A 9 -16.46 21.69 17.28
C ILE A 9 -15.65 21.40 18.54
N GLU A 10 -15.09 22.43 19.19
CA GLU A 10 -14.36 22.30 20.46
C GLU A 10 -15.25 21.74 21.59
N ASP A 11 -16.46 22.28 21.79
CA ASP A 11 -17.44 21.76 22.76
C ASP A 11 -17.76 20.27 22.55
N ARG A 12 -17.88 19.84 21.29
CA ARG A 12 -18.17 18.45 20.93
C ARG A 12 -16.99 17.52 21.14
N ASN A 13 -15.76 17.99 20.84
CA ASN A 13 -14.53 17.26 21.11
C ASN A 13 -14.31 17.08 22.63
N GLN A 14 -14.52 18.13 23.43
CA GLN A 14 -14.44 18.04 24.90
C GLN A 14 -15.45 17.03 25.48
N LYS A 15 -16.66 16.98 24.92
CA LYS A 15 -17.72 16.02 25.30
C LYS A 15 -17.54 14.62 24.71
N ARG A 16 -16.44 14.34 24.01
CA ARG A 16 -16.12 13.06 23.34
C ARG A 16 -17.25 12.58 22.39
N VAL A 17 -18.00 13.50 21.80
CA VAL A 17 -19.06 13.16 20.84
C VAL A 17 -18.43 13.02 19.46
N PRO A 18 -18.53 11.86 18.78
CA PRO A 18 -17.93 11.68 17.47
C PRO A 18 -18.56 12.64 16.45
N LEU A 19 -17.70 13.42 15.79
CA LEU A 19 -18.08 14.34 14.72
C LEU A 19 -17.87 13.70 13.36
N SER A 20 -18.92 13.63 12.55
CA SER A 20 -18.82 13.25 11.15
C SER A 20 -18.88 14.49 10.23
N GLY A 21 -18.25 14.41 9.06
CA GLY A 21 -18.32 15.47 8.05
C GLY A 21 -19.76 15.92 7.74
N PRO A 22 -20.73 15.01 7.54
CA PRO A 22 -22.14 15.37 7.41
C PRO A 22 -22.72 16.17 8.59
N MET A 23 -22.41 15.78 9.84
CA MET A 23 -22.89 16.50 11.04
C MET A 23 -22.33 17.92 11.14
N VAL A 24 -21.03 18.10 10.85
CA VAL A 24 -20.41 19.45 10.83
C VAL A 24 -21.02 20.30 9.73
N ARG A 25 -21.24 19.72 8.53
CA ARG A 25 -21.86 20.39 7.38
C ARG A 25 -23.31 20.79 7.66
N GLU A 26 -24.07 19.93 8.33
CA GLU A 26 -25.46 20.24 8.71
C GLU A 26 -25.52 21.28 9.83
N LYS A 27 -24.62 21.21 10.82
CA LYS A 27 -24.53 22.25 11.87
C LYS A 27 -24.15 23.61 11.28
N ALA A 28 -23.21 23.66 10.33
CA ALA A 28 -22.89 24.86 9.58
C ALA A 28 -24.14 25.40 8.86
N LYS A 29 -24.85 24.57 8.09
CA LYS A 29 -26.12 24.97 7.44
C LYS A 29 -27.14 25.55 8.44
N ARG A 30 -27.32 24.92 9.62
CA ARG A 30 -28.24 25.40 10.67
C ARG A 30 -27.79 26.72 11.32
N LEU A 31 -26.48 26.91 11.55
CA LEU A 31 -25.94 28.15 12.12
C LEU A 31 -25.98 29.32 11.13
N TYR A 32 -25.94 29.04 9.83
CA TYR A 32 -25.80 30.04 8.77
C TYR A 32 -27.01 30.16 7.84
N ALA A 33 -28.16 29.61 8.23
CA ALA A 33 -29.40 29.55 7.43
C ALA A 33 -29.96 30.91 6.96
N HIS A 34 -29.49 32.03 7.51
CA HIS A 34 -29.89 33.39 7.14
C HIS A 34 -28.94 34.07 6.15
N PHE A 35 -27.86 33.41 5.73
CA PHE A 35 -26.92 33.93 4.73
C PHE A 35 -27.01 33.10 3.44
N LYS A 36 -26.83 33.76 2.28
CA LYS A 36 -26.68 33.06 0.98
C LYS A 36 -25.60 31.99 1.10
N GLU A 37 -25.85 30.82 0.49
CA GLU A 37 -25.12 29.56 0.71
C GLU A 37 -23.62 29.77 1.00
N PRO A 38 -23.17 29.59 2.26
CA PRO A 38 -21.77 29.76 2.59
C PRO A 38 -20.94 28.67 1.91
N ASP A 39 -19.78 29.04 1.40
CA ASP A 39 -18.82 28.12 0.79
C ASP A 39 -18.10 27.29 1.88
N VAL A 40 -18.84 26.30 2.39
CA VAL A 40 -18.36 25.41 3.48
C VAL A 40 -17.13 24.61 3.06
N LYS A 41 -16.91 24.38 1.75
CA LYS A 41 -15.74 23.64 1.26
C LYS A 41 -14.45 24.44 1.50
N ASN A 42 -14.41 25.69 1.04
CA ASN A 42 -13.24 26.54 1.24
C ASN A 42 -13.00 26.88 2.72
N LEU A 43 -14.04 26.91 3.56
CA LEU A 43 -13.90 27.12 5.00
C LEU A 43 -13.13 25.98 5.70
N MET A 44 -13.40 24.72 5.35
CA MET A 44 -12.71 23.57 5.96
C MET A 44 -11.21 23.55 5.61
N VAL A 45 -10.85 23.97 4.38
CA VAL A 45 -9.46 24.12 3.92
C VAL A 45 -8.76 25.26 4.67
N ARG A 46 -9.41 26.43 4.81
CA ARG A 46 -8.82 27.62 5.47
C ARG A 46 -8.58 27.44 6.98
N GLN A 47 -9.37 26.61 7.67
CA GLN A 47 -9.19 26.36 9.11
C GLN A 47 -8.34 25.12 9.42
N SER A 48 -7.76 24.44 8.41
CA SER A 48 -7.00 23.19 8.61
C SER A 48 -7.79 22.09 9.36
N LEU A 49 -9.13 22.10 9.25
CA LEU A 49 -10.04 21.20 9.97
C LEU A 49 -10.33 19.89 9.20
N HIS A 50 -9.51 19.54 8.21
CA HIS A 50 -9.68 18.32 7.44
C HIS A 50 -9.09 17.11 8.17
N ASN A 51 -9.96 16.12 8.39
CA ASN A 51 -9.62 14.78 8.84
C ASN A 51 -8.78 14.70 10.12
N ILE A 52 -9.41 15.09 11.25
CA ILE A 52 -9.47 14.10 12.35
C ILE A 52 -10.21 12.88 11.81
N LYS A 53 -9.50 12.03 11.06
CA LYS A 53 -9.86 10.63 10.91
C LYS A 53 -10.03 10.16 12.36
N ILE A 54 -11.22 9.69 12.76
CA ILE A 54 -11.35 8.98 14.03
C ILE A 54 -10.64 7.66 13.81
N VAL A 55 -9.30 7.71 13.88
CA VAL A 55 -8.43 6.56 13.79
C VAL A 55 -8.75 5.77 15.05
N GLY A 56 -9.57 4.74 14.92
CA GLY A 56 -9.90 3.85 16.04
C GLY A 56 -8.63 3.37 16.76
N GLU A 57 -7.56 3.15 15.99
CA GLU A 57 -6.22 2.83 16.48
C GLU A 57 -5.46 3.97 17.17
N ALA A 58 -5.65 5.25 16.83
CA ALA A 58 -5.03 6.35 17.58
C ALA A 58 -5.83 6.69 18.85
N ALA A 59 -7.16 6.54 18.79
CA ALA A 59 -8.03 6.63 19.96
C ALA A 59 -7.82 5.45 20.94
N SER A 60 -7.36 4.29 20.46
CA SER A 60 -6.95 3.14 21.26
C SER A 60 -5.43 2.96 21.38
N ALA A 61 -4.63 3.96 20.99
CA ALA A 61 -3.18 3.82 21.01
C ALA A 61 -2.66 3.84 22.45
N ASP A 62 -1.65 3.01 22.73
CA ASP A 62 -0.98 3.03 24.04
C ASP A 62 -0.02 4.23 24.09
N THR A 63 -0.53 5.37 24.53
CA THR A 63 0.25 6.61 24.69
C THR A 63 1.34 6.50 25.75
N VAL A 64 1.21 5.56 26.71
CA VAL A 64 2.20 5.34 27.77
C VAL A 64 3.37 4.53 27.23
N ALA A 65 3.12 3.44 26.51
CA ALA A 65 4.15 2.69 25.81
C ALA A 65 4.82 3.55 24.72
N ALA A 66 4.03 4.34 23.97
CA ALA A 66 4.57 5.24 22.96
C ALA A 66 5.42 6.38 23.54
N GLY A 67 5.12 6.86 24.76
CA GLY A 67 5.91 7.87 25.44
C GLY A 67 7.25 7.35 26.00
N ARG A 68 7.34 6.05 26.34
CA ARG A 68 8.56 5.43 26.89
C ARG A 68 9.52 4.94 25.81
N TYR A 69 8.99 4.42 24.70
CA TYR A 69 9.80 3.79 23.66
C TYR A 69 10.90 4.67 23.03
N PRO A 70 10.74 6.01 22.84
CA PRO A 70 11.84 6.87 22.38
C PRO A 70 13.11 6.78 23.23
N GLU A 71 12.98 6.68 24.56
CA GLU A 71 14.11 6.54 25.48
C GLU A 71 14.71 5.13 25.41
N GLU A 72 13.86 4.09 25.43
CA GLU A 72 14.28 2.69 25.25
C GLU A 72 15.04 2.48 23.92
N PHE A 73 14.57 3.13 22.86
CA PHE A 73 15.17 3.07 21.52
C PHE A 73 16.47 3.87 21.43
N ALA A 74 16.53 5.07 22.02
CA ALA A 74 17.77 5.86 22.08
C ALA A 74 18.89 5.13 22.84
N ASN A 75 18.56 4.49 23.97
CA ASN A 75 19.50 3.64 24.71
C ASN A 75 19.95 2.44 23.86
N LEU A 76 19.02 1.75 23.17
CA LEU A 76 19.35 0.64 22.28
C LEU A 76 20.28 1.04 21.10
N VAL A 77 20.12 2.26 20.59
CA VAL A 77 20.99 2.84 19.54
C VAL A 77 22.39 3.12 20.10
N ALA A 78 22.46 3.75 21.28
CA ALA A 78 23.71 4.11 21.95
C ALA A 78 24.51 2.86 22.40
N ASP A 79 23.88 1.91 23.08
CA ASP A 79 24.49 0.66 23.57
C ASP A 79 25.08 -0.18 22.43
N GLY A 80 24.45 -0.15 21.26
CA GLY A 80 24.93 -0.85 20.07
C GLY A 80 25.95 -0.05 19.24
N GLY A 81 26.22 1.21 19.58
CA GLY A 81 27.10 2.10 18.82
C GLY A 81 26.62 2.37 17.39
N TYR A 82 25.31 2.28 17.12
CA TYR A 82 24.75 2.36 15.77
C TYR A 82 24.79 3.80 15.24
N LYS A 83 25.26 3.98 14.01
CA LYS A 83 25.22 5.25 13.28
C LYS A 83 23.87 5.46 12.56
N PRO A 84 23.47 6.69 12.22
CA PRO A 84 22.21 6.96 11.50
C PRO A 84 22.06 6.19 10.17
N GLU A 85 23.17 5.88 9.50
CA GLU A 85 23.17 5.13 8.23
C GLU A 85 22.81 3.65 8.43
N GLN A 86 22.94 3.14 9.66
CA GLN A 86 22.75 1.74 10.04
C GLN A 86 21.39 1.48 10.73
N VAL A 87 20.65 2.53 11.08
CA VAL A 87 19.35 2.43 11.76
C VAL A 87 18.24 2.58 10.73
N PHE A 88 17.46 1.52 10.50
CA PHE A 88 16.41 1.47 9.49
C PHE A 88 15.01 1.38 10.10
N ASN A 89 14.03 2.03 9.47
CA ASN A 89 12.60 1.84 9.72
C ASN A 89 11.94 1.25 8.47
N ALA A 90 11.03 0.30 8.67
CA ALA A 90 10.31 -0.39 7.60
C ALA A 90 8.80 -0.35 7.85
N GLY A 91 8.02 -0.14 6.79
CA GLY A 91 6.57 -0.02 6.84
C GLY A 91 5.90 -0.61 5.61
N GLU A 92 4.77 -1.28 5.84
CA GLU A 92 3.92 -1.83 4.79
C GLU A 92 2.99 -0.74 4.24
N THR A 93 2.78 -0.73 2.92
CA THR A 93 1.71 0.07 2.32
C THR A 93 1.04 -0.66 1.16
N ALA A 94 -0.27 -0.49 1.02
CA ALA A 94 -1.00 -0.88 -0.18
C ALA A 94 -0.96 0.24 -1.22
N LEU A 95 -0.86 -0.12 -2.50
CA LEU A 95 -0.91 0.80 -3.63
C LEU A 95 -1.85 0.24 -4.70
N PHE A 96 -2.96 0.94 -4.95
CA PHE A 96 -3.85 0.69 -6.09
C PHE A 96 -3.26 1.33 -7.34
N TRP A 97 -2.38 0.59 -8.00
CA TRP A 97 -1.42 1.07 -8.99
C TRP A 97 -2.03 1.57 -10.31
N LYS A 98 -3.32 1.34 -10.52
CA LYS A 98 -4.08 1.82 -11.68
C LYS A 98 -5.19 2.83 -11.37
N ARG A 99 -5.45 3.10 -10.09
CA ARG A 99 -6.59 3.90 -9.64
C ARG A 99 -6.46 5.37 -10.05
N MET A 100 -7.54 5.91 -10.60
CA MET A 100 -7.65 7.30 -11.06
C MET A 100 -8.64 8.10 -10.19
N PRO A 101 -8.55 9.45 -10.16
CA PRO A 101 -9.49 10.29 -9.41
C PRO A 101 -10.94 10.04 -9.81
N ASN A 102 -11.87 10.21 -8.87
CA ASN A 102 -13.26 9.83 -9.06
C ASN A 102 -13.97 10.57 -10.21
N LYS A 103 -13.60 11.84 -10.45
CA LYS A 103 -14.12 12.69 -11.56
C LYS A 103 -13.61 12.30 -12.96
N THR A 104 -12.60 11.45 -13.09
CA THR A 104 -12.05 11.07 -14.41
C THR A 104 -13.05 10.24 -15.23
N PHE A 105 -13.04 10.40 -16.56
CA PHE A 105 -13.85 9.54 -17.43
C PHE A 105 -13.41 8.06 -17.36
N ILE A 106 -12.13 7.81 -17.07
CA ILE A 106 -11.59 6.47 -16.79
C ILE A 106 -12.31 5.83 -15.59
N SER A 107 -12.29 6.46 -14.41
CA SER A 107 -13.01 6.00 -13.20
C SER A 107 -14.49 5.74 -13.48
N LYS A 108 -15.16 6.65 -14.20
CA LYS A 108 -16.58 6.50 -14.56
C LYS A 108 -16.83 5.32 -15.50
N SER A 109 -15.90 5.02 -16.41
CA SER A 109 -15.98 3.87 -17.33
C SER A 109 -15.63 2.53 -16.67
N GLU A 110 -14.69 2.49 -15.71
CA GLU A 110 -14.35 1.27 -14.99
C GLU A 110 -15.47 0.84 -14.04
N LYS A 111 -16.15 1.79 -13.39
CA LYS A 111 -17.28 1.50 -12.49
C LYS A 111 -18.51 0.94 -13.20
N SER A 112 -18.61 1.09 -14.52
CA SER A 112 -19.69 0.55 -15.36
C SER A 112 -19.26 -0.63 -16.23
N ALA A 113 -17.97 -0.99 -16.25
CA ALA A 113 -17.45 -2.12 -17.01
C ALA A 113 -17.71 -3.45 -16.25
N PRO A 114 -18.25 -4.49 -16.93
CA PRO A 114 -18.41 -5.80 -16.32
C PRO A 114 -17.05 -6.55 -16.22
N GLY A 115 -16.76 -7.12 -15.05
CA GLY A 115 -15.56 -7.92 -14.80
C GLY A 115 -14.52 -7.20 -13.94
N PHE A 116 -13.23 -7.53 -14.15
CA PHE A 116 -12.13 -7.01 -13.33
C PHE A 116 -12.00 -5.47 -13.42
N ASN A 117 -12.21 -4.81 -12.29
CA ASN A 117 -11.99 -3.38 -12.16
C ASN A 117 -10.50 -3.11 -11.89
N ALA A 118 -9.79 -2.51 -12.85
CA ALA A 118 -8.34 -2.32 -12.75
C ALA A 118 -7.95 -1.24 -11.73
N ALA A 119 -8.83 -0.29 -11.40
CA ALA A 119 -8.66 0.62 -10.25
C ALA A 119 -8.77 -0.08 -8.88
N LYS A 120 -9.26 -1.33 -8.81
CA LYS A 120 -9.14 -2.22 -7.63
C LYS A 120 -7.88 -3.09 -7.66
N ASP A 121 -7.12 -3.11 -8.75
CA ASP A 121 -5.85 -3.84 -8.83
C ASP A 121 -4.81 -3.20 -7.90
N ARG A 122 -4.12 -4.04 -7.13
CA ARG A 122 -3.39 -3.64 -5.94
C ARG A 122 -2.08 -4.41 -5.78
N VAL A 123 -1.05 -3.69 -5.38
CA VAL A 123 0.23 -4.25 -4.93
C VAL A 123 0.42 -3.88 -3.46
N THR A 124 1.10 -4.74 -2.70
CA THR A 124 1.55 -4.38 -1.35
C THR A 124 3.07 -4.21 -1.36
N LEU A 125 3.55 -3.12 -0.78
CA LEU A 125 4.96 -2.74 -0.74
C LEU A 125 5.46 -2.78 0.71
N LEU A 126 6.64 -3.37 0.94
CA LEU A 126 7.43 -3.07 2.14
C LEU A 126 8.48 -2.04 1.74
N LEU A 127 8.33 -0.82 2.26
CA LEU A 127 9.27 0.27 2.09
C LEU A 127 10.18 0.32 3.33
N CYS A 128 11.47 0.61 3.14
CA CYS A 128 12.45 0.66 4.22
C CYS A 128 13.53 1.71 3.94
N SER A 129 13.85 2.55 4.91
CA SER A 129 14.85 3.63 4.79
C SER A 129 15.61 3.87 6.09
N ASN A 130 16.83 4.40 5.99
CA ASN A 130 17.67 4.69 7.17
C ASN A 130 17.39 6.07 7.82
N ALA A 131 18.07 6.34 8.94
CA ALA A 131 17.89 7.57 9.72
C ALA A 131 18.67 8.78 9.19
N SER A 132 19.79 8.56 8.51
CA SER A 132 20.49 9.59 7.72
C SER A 132 19.64 10.09 6.54
N GLY A 133 18.77 9.22 5.98
CA GLY A 133 17.89 9.54 4.86
C GLY A 133 18.57 9.47 3.48
N ASP A 134 19.79 8.94 3.40
CA ASP A 134 20.55 8.74 2.17
C ASP A 134 20.34 7.35 1.54
N CYS A 135 19.71 6.41 2.27
CA CYS A 135 19.40 5.07 1.77
C CYS A 135 17.92 4.73 1.89
N VAL A 136 17.30 4.43 0.73
CA VAL A 136 16.05 3.68 0.63
C VAL A 136 16.40 2.29 0.08
N ILE A 137 16.01 1.25 0.81
CA ILE A 137 16.25 -0.14 0.41
C ILE A 137 15.31 -0.50 -0.77
N LYS A 138 15.84 -1.28 -1.73
CA LYS A 138 15.07 -1.93 -2.81
C LYS A 138 13.78 -2.55 -2.21
N PRO A 139 12.58 -2.06 -2.56
CA PRO A 139 11.37 -2.40 -1.81
C PRO A 139 10.94 -3.84 -2.10
N LEU A 140 10.31 -4.50 -1.12
CA LEU A 140 9.57 -5.74 -1.37
C LEU A 140 8.28 -5.39 -2.09
N MET A 141 7.95 -6.10 -3.16
CA MET A 141 6.68 -5.94 -3.87
C MET A 141 5.93 -7.27 -3.92
N LEU A 142 4.74 -7.26 -3.34
CA LEU A 142 3.78 -8.36 -3.38
C LEU A 142 2.73 -8.09 -4.45
N TYR A 143 2.58 -9.05 -5.37
CA TYR A 143 1.57 -9.01 -6.41
C TYR A 143 0.82 -10.34 -6.55
N ARG A 144 -0.35 -10.29 -7.20
CA ARG A 144 -1.33 -11.38 -7.30
C ARG A 144 -1.03 -12.45 -8.35
N SER A 145 -0.06 -12.20 -9.22
CA SER A 145 0.27 -13.02 -10.39
C SER A 145 1.79 -13.27 -10.43
N PHE A 146 2.21 -14.52 -10.56
CA PHE A 146 3.62 -14.90 -10.58
C PHE A 146 4.33 -14.36 -11.82
N ASN A 147 3.76 -14.61 -13.00
CA ASN A 147 4.33 -14.18 -14.28
C ASN A 147 3.32 -13.41 -15.15
N PRO A 148 2.96 -12.16 -14.76
CA PRO A 148 2.07 -11.34 -15.57
C PRO A 148 2.70 -11.06 -16.94
N ARG A 149 1.88 -11.01 -18.00
CA ARG A 149 2.33 -10.94 -19.40
C ARG A 149 3.41 -9.89 -19.69
N ALA A 150 3.37 -8.72 -19.04
CA ALA A 150 4.36 -7.65 -19.20
C ALA A 150 5.78 -8.00 -18.67
N LEU A 151 5.89 -9.02 -17.81
CA LEU A 151 7.14 -9.50 -17.21
C LEU A 151 7.57 -10.88 -17.74
N LYS A 152 6.85 -11.46 -18.71
CA LYS A 152 7.04 -12.86 -19.17
C LYS A 152 8.49 -13.23 -19.51
N TYR A 153 9.25 -12.29 -20.06
CA TYR A 153 10.63 -12.46 -20.51
C TYR A 153 11.65 -11.70 -19.65
N GLN A 154 11.25 -11.22 -18.46
CA GLN A 154 12.14 -10.49 -17.54
C GLN A 154 12.61 -11.39 -16.40
N ASN A 155 13.92 -11.35 -16.11
CA ASN A 155 14.43 -11.94 -14.87
C ASN A 155 13.91 -11.12 -13.67
N LYS A 156 13.19 -11.78 -12.76
CA LYS A 156 12.58 -11.18 -11.57
C LYS A 156 13.60 -10.57 -10.61
N ASP A 157 14.82 -11.10 -10.55
CA ASP A 157 15.86 -10.60 -9.64
C ASP A 157 16.43 -9.24 -10.10
N ASN A 158 16.44 -9.02 -11.42
CA ASN A 158 16.88 -7.77 -12.07
C ASN A 158 15.86 -6.64 -11.98
N LEU A 159 14.63 -6.92 -11.51
CA LEU A 159 13.63 -5.87 -11.27
C LEU A 159 14.12 -4.90 -10.18
N PRO A 160 13.75 -3.61 -10.21
CA PRO A 160 14.08 -2.64 -9.16
C PRO A 160 13.29 -2.84 -7.86
N VAL A 161 12.61 -3.98 -7.71
CA VAL A 161 11.86 -4.41 -6.52
C VAL A 161 12.21 -5.87 -6.21
N PHE A 162 12.15 -6.29 -4.95
CA PHE A 162 12.16 -7.73 -4.64
C PHE A 162 10.76 -8.29 -4.94
N TRP A 163 10.64 -9.01 -6.05
CA TRP A 163 9.36 -9.58 -6.46
C TRP A 163 8.96 -10.77 -5.58
N ARG A 164 7.77 -10.73 -5.00
CA ARG A 164 7.12 -11.83 -4.29
C ARG A 164 5.64 -11.89 -4.65
N VAL A 165 5.05 -13.05 -4.40
CA VAL A 165 3.79 -13.45 -5.01
C VAL A 165 2.83 -13.95 -3.95
N ASN A 166 1.60 -13.47 -4.01
CA ASN A 166 0.49 -13.93 -3.18
C ASN A 166 -0.82 -13.58 -3.90
N LYS A 167 -1.68 -14.56 -4.17
CA LYS A 167 -2.97 -14.39 -4.87
C LYS A 167 -3.90 -13.33 -4.28
N LYS A 168 -3.81 -13.02 -2.97
CA LYS A 168 -4.57 -11.91 -2.35
C LYS A 168 -3.85 -10.54 -2.41
N ALA A 169 -2.59 -10.51 -2.84
CA ALA A 169 -1.67 -9.35 -2.73
C ALA A 169 -1.63 -8.76 -1.30
N TRP A 170 -1.61 -9.65 -0.30
CA TRP A 170 -1.62 -9.33 1.14
C TRP A 170 -0.35 -9.83 1.82
N VAL A 171 0.00 -9.26 2.97
CA VAL A 171 0.98 -9.88 3.88
C VAL A 171 0.37 -11.08 4.58
N THR A 172 1.12 -12.18 4.62
CA THR A 172 0.84 -13.37 5.43
C THR A 172 2.10 -13.72 6.23
N SER A 173 1.96 -14.48 7.31
CA SER A 173 3.10 -14.97 8.11
C SER A 173 4.02 -15.95 7.36
N ALA A 174 3.63 -16.42 6.17
CA ALA A 174 4.51 -17.18 5.27
C ALA A 174 5.46 -16.26 4.48
N ILE A 175 5.10 -14.97 4.32
CA ILE A 175 5.87 -13.96 3.60
C ILE A 175 6.73 -13.15 4.57
N PHE A 176 6.19 -12.86 5.76
CA PHE A 176 6.91 -12.27 6.88
C PHE A 176 7.09 -13.34 7.95
N CYS A 177 8.33 -13.86 8.06
CA CYS A 177 8.70 -14.89 9.05
C CYS A 177 8.24 -14.50 10.46
N HIS A 178 8.05 -15.48 11.35
CA HIS A 178 7.51 -15.19 12.68
C HIS A 178 8.46 -14.22 13.42
N PRO A 179 7.96 -13.18 14.12
CA PRO A 179 8.79 -12.22 14.87
C PRO A 179 9.93 -12.78 15.76
N ARG A 180 9.88 -14.06 16.15
CA ARG A 180 11.00 -14.75 16.84
C ARG A 180 12.14 -15.11 15.89
N GLU A 181 11.81 -15.61 14.70
CA GLU A 181 12.74 -16.01 13.64
C GLU A 181 13.41 -14.78 13.00
N LEU A 182 12.64 -13.69 12.77
CA LEU A 182 13.16 -12.42 12.26
C LEU A 182 14.29 -11.84 13.13
N LYS A 183 14.20 -11.99 14.45
CA LYS A 183 15.26 -11.55 15.39
C LYS A 183 16.56 -12.35 15.30
N THR A 184 16.53 -13.52 14.66
CA THR A 184 17.67 -14.44 14.55
C THR A 184 18.08 -14.72 13.10
N MET A 185 17.48 -14.06 12.10
CA MET A 185 17.75 -14.35 10.68
C MET A 185 19.19 -14.05 10.25
N HIS A 186 19.88 -13.10 10.89
CA HIS A 186 21.25 -12.75 10.56
C HIS A 186 22.01 -12.26 11.80
N PRO A 187 23.23 -12.76 12.09
CA PRO A 187 23.94 -12.46 13.34
C PRO A 187 24.27 -10.97 13.52
N ASN A 188 24.42 -10.23 12.41
CA ASN A 188 24.78 -8.81 12.43
C ASN A 188 23.58 -7.86 12.26
N ILE A 189 22.33 -8.35 12.28
CA ILE A 189 21.12 -7.52 12.12
C ILE A 189 20.22 -7.68 13.33
N LYS A 190 19.99 -6.58 14.06
CA LYS A 190 19.10 -6.54 15.23
C LYS A 190 17.71 -6.05 14.81
N VAL A 191 16.76 -6.96 14.65
CA VAL A 191 15.36 -6.60 14.37
C VAL A 191 14.64 -6.22 15.66
N THR A 192 14.12 -5.01 15.73
CA THR A 192 13.23 -4.53 16.80
C THR A 192 11.82 -4.31 16.26
N PHE A 193 10.82 -4.46 17.12
CA PHE A 193 9.43 -4.16 16.80
C PHE A 193 8.99 -3.01 17.69
N LEU A 194 8.16 -2.11 17.15
CA LEU A 194 7.46 -1.11 17.93
C LEU A 194 6.59 -1.81 19.00
N PRO A 195 6.34 -1.18 20.17
CA PRO A 195 5.45 -1.73 21.16
C PRO A 195 4.04 -2.02 20.60
N PRO A 196 3.31 -3.00 21.16
CA PRO A 196 1.94 -3.27 20.73
C PRO A 196 1.06 -2.01 20.83
N ASN A 197 0.20 -1.80 19.84
CA ASN A 197 -0.75 -0.67 19.77
C ASN A 197 -0.12 0.74 19.76
N THR A 198 1.14 0.90 19.34
CA THR A 198 1.78 2.23 19.19
C THR A 198 2.06 2.64 17.74
N THR A 199 1.75 1.81 16.74
CA THR A 199 2.05 2.07 15.32
C THR A 199 1.59 3.46 14.86
N ALA A 200 0.34 3.83 15.17
CA ALA A 200 -0.24 5.13 14.80
C ALA A 200 0.49 6.35 15.40
N LEU A 201 1.33 6.16 16.42
CA LEU A 201 2.11 7.21 17.09
C LEU A 201 3.61 7.16 16.74
N LEU A 202 4.16 5.97 16.46
CA LEU A 202 5.61 5.75 16.35
C LEU A 202 6.10 5.32 14.95
N GLN A 203 5.23 4.84 14.06
CA GLN A 203 5.68 4.28 12.79
C GLN A 203 6.09 5.39 11.80
N LEU A 204 7.39 5.54 11.58
CA LEU A 204 7.92 6.69 10.84
C LEU A 204 7.53 6.68 9.36
N MET A 205 7.43 5.51 8.73
CA MET A 205 6.91 5.40 7.35
C MET A 205 5.49 5.98 7.21
N ASP A 206 4.64 5.77 8.22
CA ASP A 206 3.24 6.21 8.22
C ASP A 206 3.11 7.71 8.53
N GLN A 207 4.14 8.33 9.13
CA GLN A 207 4.22 9.77 9.40
C GLN A 207 4.53 10.61 8.15
N GLY A 208 3.94 10.24 7.01
CA GLY A 208 3.97 11.01 5.77
C GLY A 208 5.05 10.62 4.76
N ILE A 209 5.93 9.64 5.03
CA ILE A 209 6.89 9.14 4.03
C ILE A 209 6.13 8.33 2.96
N ILE A 210 5.29 7.38 3.38
CA ILE A 210 4.39 6.63 2.49
C ILE A 210 3.48 7.58 1.72
N GLN A 211 2.96 8.62 2.38
CA GLN A 211 2.09 9.62 1.75
C GLN A 211 2.83 10.40 0.65
N ALA A 212 4.05 10.88 0.93
CA ALA A 212 4.89 11.55 -0.06
C ALA A 212 5.21 10.62 -1.25
N PHE A 213 5.60 9.37 -0.99
CA PHE A 213 5.80 8.36 -2.03
C PHE A 213 4.56 8.16 -2.92
N LYS A 214 3.37 8.00 -2.32
CA LYS A 214 2.11 7.87 -3.08
C LYS A 214 1.84 9.12 -3.94
N LEU A 215 2.11 10.32 -3.44
CA LEU A 215 2.00 11.56 -4.22
C LEU A 215 3.00 11.62 -5.39
N TYR A 216 4.27 11.24 -5.18
CA TYR A 216 5.25 11.14 -6.27
C TYR A 216 4.80 10.13 -7.34
N TYR A 217 4.32 8.95 -6.93
CA TYR A 217 3.80 7.92 -7.82
C TYR A 217 2.63 8.41 -8.68
N ILE A 218 1.67 9.10 -8.06
CA ILE A 218 0.52 9.70 -8.77
C ILE A 218 1.00 10.78 -9.75
N ARG A 219 1.88 11.69 -9.32
CA ARG A 219 2.43 12.75 -10.18
C ARG A 219 3.16 12.19 -11.39
N ARG A 220 4.01 11.18 -11.20
CA ARG A 220 4.71 10.49 -12.29
C ARG A 220 3.75 9.72 -13.19
N THR A 221 2.69 9.11 -12.66
CA THR A 221 1.65 8.43 -13.46
C THR A 221 0.97 9.42 -14.42
N PHE A 222 0.55 10.59 -13.94
CA PHE A 222 -0.01 11.63 -14.80
C PHE A 222 0.99 12.19 -15.80
N LYS A 223 2.26 12.41 -15.40
CA LYS A 223 3.31 12.83 -16.32
C LYS A 223 3.54 11.80 -17.43
N ILE A 224 3.59 10.51 -17.11
CA ILE A 224 3.72 9.43 -18.11
C ILE A 224 2.55 9.48 -19.10
N ILE A 225 1.32 9.76 -18.67
CA ILE A 225 0.17 9.90 -19.57
C ILE A 225 0.32 11.13 -20.49
N LEU A 226 0.71 12.28 -19.92
CA LEU A 226 0.94 13.52 -20.67
C LEU A 226 2.05 13.34 -21.73
N ASP A 227 3.23 12.89 -21.31
CA ASP A 227 4.40 12.69 -22.18
C ASP A 227 4.08 11.72 -23.33
N ASN A 228 3.26 10.68 -23.08
CA ASN A 228 2.80 9.75 -24.12
C ASN A 228 1.82 10.37 -25.13
N MET A 229 1.00 11.33 -24.72
CA MET A 229 0.09 12.06 -25.61
C MET A 229 0.83 13.12 -26.43
N GLU A 230 1.81 13.81 -25.83
CA GLU A 230 2.70 14.73 -26.55
C GLU A 230 3.52 14.00 -27.62
N CYS A 231 3.99 12.78 -27.33
CA CYS A 231 4.72 11.94 -28.27
C CYS A 231 3.84 11.23 -29.32
N ASN A 232 2.52 11.15 -29.11
CA ASN A 232 1.58 10.51 -30.04
C ASN A 232 0.20 11.20 -29.99
N PRO A 233 -0.02 12.26 -30.79
CA PRO A 233 -1.22 13.09 -30.73
C PRO A 233 -2.56 12.37 -31.01
N ASP A 234 -2.52 11.24 -31.71
CA ASP A 234 -3.71 10.42 -32.01
C ASP A 234 -4.13 9.54 -30.82
N MET A 235 -3.26 9.36 -29.82
CA MET A 235 -3.49 8.45 -28.69
C MET A 235 -4.24 9.14 -27.55
N ASN A 236 -5.39 8.61 -27.17
CA ASN A 236 -6.20 9.19 -26.10
C ASN A 236 -5.78 8.70 -24.69
N VAL A 237 -6.19 9.44 -23.66
CA VAL A 237 -5.90 9.18 -22.24
C VAL A 237 -6.23 7.73 -21.83
N MET A 238 -7.35 7.17 -22.33
CA MET A 238 -7.78 5.81 -21.99
C MET A 238 -6.85 4.75 -22.62
N GLU A 239 -6.32 4.99 -23.81
CA GLU A 239 -5.31 4.12 -24.44
C GLU A 239 -3.96 4.20 -23.73
N CYS A 240 -3.51 5.39 -23.32
CA CYS A 240 -2.34 5.57 -22.47
C CYS A 240 -2.47 4.74 -21.18
N TRP A 241 -3.60 4.86 -20.49
CA TRP A 241 -3.87 4.15 -19.24
C TRP A 241 -4.04 2.63 -19.43
N LYS A 242 -4.69 2.17 -20.51
CA LYS A 242 -4.76 0.74 -20.86
C LYS A 242 -3.37 0.15 -21.16
N LYS A 243 -2.48 0.94 -21.76
CA LYS A 243 -1.06 0.59 -22.00
C LYS A 243 -0.18 0.71 -20.74
N PHE A 244 -0.68 1.29 -19.64
CA PHE A 244 0.01 1.25 -18.36
C PHE A 244 -0.10 -0.17 -17.79
N ASP A 245 1.05 -0.83 -17.58
CA ASP A 245 1.12 -2.22 -17.16
C ASP A 245 1.98 -2.36 -15.89
N ILE A 246 2.03 -3.58 -15.33
CA ILE A 246 2.75 -3.83 -14.08
C ILE A 246 4.27 -3.61 -14.21
N ALA A 247 4.86 -3.71 -15.40
CA ALA A 247 6.28 -3.38 -15.62
C ALA A 247 6.50 -1.87 -15.53
N LYS A 248 5.61 -1.06 -16.14
CA LYS A 248 5.61 0.39 -15.98
C LYS A 248 5.32 0.82 -14.54
N CYS A 249 4.44 0.10 -13.82
CA CYS A 249 4.23 0.29 -12.39
C CYS A 249 5.52 0.10 -11.58
N ILE A 250 6.25 -1.00 -11.81
CA ILE A 250 7.53 -1.32 -11.14
C ILE A 250 8.57 -0.21 -11.37
N VAL A 251 8.72 0.27 -12.60
CA VAL A 251 9.62 1.39 -12.92
C VAL A 251 9.16 2.67 -12.21
N ASN A 252 7.86 2.98 -12.23
CA ASN A 252 7.32 4.16 -11.57
C ASN A 252 7.49 4.11 -10.03
N ILE A 253 7.37 2.93 -9.40
CA ILE A 253 7.68 2.75 -7.96
C ILE A 253 9.14 3.12 -7.68
N LYS A 254 10.09 2.60 -8.47
CA LYS A 254 11.53 2.90 -8.32
C LYS A 254 11.78 4.40 -8.39
N GLU A 255 11.35 5.03 -9.49
CA GLU A 255 11.62 6.44 -9.75
C GLU A 255 10.93 7.36 -8.71
N SER A 256 9.76 6.97 -8.20
CA SER A 256 9.06 7.70 -7.14
C SER A 256 9.74 7.60 -5.78
N LEU A 257 10.49 6.52 -5.53
CA LEU A 257 11.33 6.40 -4.33
C LEU A 257 12.64 7.18 -4.48
N GLU A 258 13.21 7.24 -5.68
CA GLU A 258 14.41 8.03 -6.00
C GLU A 258 14.16 9.55 -5.90
N GLU A 259 12.91 10.00 -6.00
CA GLU A 259 12.51 11.39 -5.75
C GLU A 259 12.33 11.76 -4.26
N LEU A 260 12.36 10.79 -3.34
CA LEU A 260 12.25 11.07 -1.90
C LEU A 260 13.52 11.77 -1.39
N LYS A 261 13.37 13.05 -1.06
CA LYS A 261 14.48 13.88 -0.56
C LYS A 261 14.96 13.41 0.82
N PRO A 262 16.27 13.38 1.11
CA PRO A 262 16.80 12.93 2.41
C PRO A 262 16.20 13.64 3.63
N HIS A 263 15.92 14.95 3.54
CA HIS A 263 15.27 15.69 4.64
C HIS A 263 13.86 15.17 4.95
N THR A 264 13.11 14.66 3.96
CA THR A 264 11.76 14.10 4.16
C THR A 264 11.82 12.80 4.96
N LEU A 265 12.89 12.02 4.79
CA LEU A 265 13.15 10.80 5.56
C LEU A 265 13.68 11.15 6.97
N LYS A 266 14.79 11.89 7.04
CA LYS A 266 15.47 12.34 8.27
C LYS A 266 14.54 13.09 9.24
N SER A 267 13.68 13.98 8.74
CA SER A 267 12.80 14.81 9.60
C SER A 267 11.81 14.00 10.45
N ARG A 268 11.45 12.78 10.05
CA ARG A 268 10.54 11.93 10.84
C ARG A 268 11.24 11.28 12.03
N TRP A 269 12.52 10.91 11.87
CA TRP A 269 13.35 10.37 12.95
C TRP A 269 13.51 11.35 14.13
N LYS A 270 13.42 12.67 13.90
CA LYS A 270 13.45 13.71 14.95
C LYS A 270 12.47 13.45 16.09
N LYS A 271 11.29 12.84 15.81
CA LYS A 271 10.27 12.56 16.84
C LYS A 271 10.56 11.30 17.66
N LEU A 272 11.28 10.32 17.10
CA LEU A 272 11.57 9.05 17.74
C LEU A 272 12.93 9.04 18.44
N CYS A 273 13.95 9.66 17.84
CA CYS A 273 15.31 9.71 18.38
C CYS A 273 16.07 10.93 17.84
N PRO A 274 15.96 12.11 18.49
CA PRO A 274 16.66 13.34 18.07
C PRO A 274 18.17 13.17 17.88
N ALA A 275 18.80 12.28 18.67
CA ALA A 275 20.23 11.99 18.60
C ALA A 275 20.71 11.43 17.25
N LEU A 276 19.80 10.89 16.42
CA LEU A 276 20.12 10.40 15.07
C LEU A 276 20.09 11.52 14.00
N THR A 277 19.70 12.74 14.36
CA THR A 277 19.47 13.83 13.40
C THR A 277 20.28 15.08 13.74
N ALA A 278 21.36 15.34 12.99
CA ALA A 278 22.15 16.55 13.14
C ALA A 278 21.46 17.80 12.53
N GLU A 279 21.28 18.82 13.36
CA GLU A 279 20.98 20.23 13.05
C GLU A 279 19.70 20.60 12.24
N ASN A 280 19.53 21.92 12.09
CA ASN A 280 18.30 22.61 11.74
C ASN A 280 17.85 22.31 10.31
N ASP A 281 16.63 21.78 10.17
CA ASP A 281 15.93 21.67 8.89
C ASP A 281 14.51 22.20 9.13
N GLU A 282 14.08 23.18 8.33
CA GLU A 282 12.74 23.78 8.39
C GLU A 282 11.63 22.76 8.03
N GLU A 283 10.42 23.01 8.53
CA GLU A 283 9.30 22.08 8.37
C GLU A 283 8.70 22.13 6.95
N SER A 284 8.34 20.96 6.42
CA SER A 284 8.17 20.74 4.98
C SER A 284 6.85 21.27 4.39
N VAL A 285 6.96 22.19 3.43
CA VAL A 285 5.86 22.68 2.57
C VAL A 285 5.62 21.76 1.34
N GLN A 286 6.29 20.60 1.24
CA GLN A 286 6.33 19.80 0.01
C GLN A 286 4.97 19.22 -0.42
N ALA A 287 4.15 18.70 0.50
CA ALA A 287 2.93 17.97 0.13
C ALA A 287 1.89 18.87 -0.58
N GLN A 288 1.69 20.10 -0.11
CA GLN A 288 0.75 21.04 -0.74
C GLN A 288 1.20 21.45 -2.14
N ILE A 289 2.51 21.70 -2.31
CA ILE A 289 3.13 22.02 -3.61
C ILE A 289 2.99 20.83 -4.57
N LEU A 290 3.28 19.61 -4.11
CA LEU A 290 3.09 18.39 -4.90
C LEU A 290 1.65 18.24 -5.39
N THR A 291 0.66 18.44 -4.51
CA THR A 291 -0.76 18.35 -4.89
C THR A 291 -1.17 19.40 -5.92
N VAL A 292 -0.68 20.65 -5.80
CA VAL A 292 -0.90 21.70 -6.82
C VAL A 292 -0.25 21.32 -8.15
N ASN A 293 1.02 20.90 -8.14
CA ASN A 293 1.73 20.48 -9.35
C ASN A 293 1.05 19.28 -10.05
N ILE A 294 0.46 18.34 -9.29
CA ILE A 294 -0.33 17.24 -9.85
C ILE A 294 -1.60 17.79 -10.54
N ALA A 295 -2.32 18.70 -9.90
CA ALA A 295 -3.51 19.31 -10.50
C ALA A 295 -3.16 20.09 -11.78
N GLU A 296 -2.04 20.83 -11.80
CA GLU A 296 -1.54 21.52 -12.99
C GLU A 296 -1.23 20.55 -14.15
N ILE A 297 -0.43 19.51 -13.90
CA ILE A 297 -0.14 18.46 -14.91
C ILE A 297 -1.44 17.83 -15.43
N THR A 298 -2.38 17.53 -14.54
CA THR A 298 -3.63 16.85 -14.93
C THR A 298 -4.55 17.76 -15.74
N ASN A 299 -4.60 19.06 -15.43
CA ASN A 299 -5.32 20.04 -16.24
C ASN A 299 -4.62 20.27 -17.60
N GLY A 300 -3.29 20.12 -17.69
CA GLY A 300 -2.53 20.13 -18.94
C GLY A 300 -2.89 19.00 -19.92
N ILE A 301 -3.31 17.83 -19.41
CA ILE A 301 -3.83 16.71 -20.23
C ILE A 301 -5.18 17.07 -20.89
N GLY A 302 -5.87 18.11 -20.39
CA GLY A 302 -6.96 18.78 -21.07
C GLY A 302 -8.32 18.05 -21.07
N ARG A 303 -9.32 18.71 -21.67
CA ARG A 303 -10.74 18.28 -21.70
C ARG A 303 -11.02 17.02 -22.55
N HIS A 304 -9.99 16.30 -23.00
CA HIS A 304 -10.11 15.08 -23.80
C HIS A 304 -10.07 13.77 -22.97
N GLY A 305 -9.94 13.84 -21.63
CA GLY A 305 -10.09 12.67 -20.76
C GLY A 305 -10.43 12.93 -19.29
N PHE A 306 -10.43 14.20 -18.86
CA PHE A 306 -10.69 14.58 -17.47
C PHE A 306 -11.66 15.77 -17.36
N GLU A 307 -12.48 15.78 -16.31
CA GLU A 307 -13.11 17.00 -15.79
C GLU A 307 -12.03 17.89 -15.14
N GLN A 308 -12.33 19.15 -14.81
CA GLN A 308 -11.39 20.00 -14.07
C GLN A 308 -11.00 19.32 -12.75
N ILE A 309 -9.70 19.02 -12.62
CA ILE A 309 -9.15 18.34 -11.46
C ILE A 309 -8.56 19.40 -10.52
N GLU A 310 -9.10 19.43 -9.32
CA GLU A 310 -8.72 20.32 -8.23
C GLU A 310 -7.83 19.55 -7.23
N SER A 311 -7.08 20.25 -6.39
CA SER A 311 -6.25 19.64 -5.34
C SER A 311 -7.04 18.72 -4.39
N ILE A 312 -8.35 18.98 -4.21
CA ILE A 312 -9.26 18.14 -3.43
C ILE A 312 -9.45 16.74 -4.05
N ASP A 313 -9.44 16.62 -5.38
CA ASP A 313 -9.64 15.33 -6.08
C ASP A 313 -8.39 14.45 -6.00
N ILE A 314 -7.22 15.07 -5.94
CA ILE A 314 -5.93 14.39 -5.72
C ILE A 314 -5.83 13.92 -4.26
N GLN A 315 -6.32 14.72 -3.31
CA GLN A 315 -6.44 14.30 -1.91
C GLN A 315 -7.43 13.15 -1.73
N GLU A 316 -8.59 13.18 -2.41
CA GLU A 316 -9.56 12.08 -2.40
C GLU A 316 -8.97 10.80 -3.01
N LEU A 317 -8.24 10.91 -4.13
CA LEU A 317 -7.50 9.78 -4.70
C LEU A 317 -6.51 9.20 -3.69
N LEU A 318 -5.72 10.04 -3.02
CA LEU A 318 -4.71 9.65 -2.04
C LEU A 318 -5.35 8.94 -0.83
N GLU A 319 -6.47 9.45 -0.32
CA GLU A 319 -7.22 8.80 0.78
C GLU A 319 -7.81 7.45 0.35
N SER A 320 -8.27 7.32 -0.89
CA SER A 320 -8.74 6.03 -1.42
C SER A 320 -7.64 4.96 -1.53
N GLN A 321 -6.36 5.34 -1.51
CA GLN A 321 -5.25 4.37 -1.55
C GLN A 321 -5.11 3.55 -0.27
N ASP A 322 -5.83 3.90 0.79
CA ASP A 322 -5.85 3.20 2.09
C ASP A 322 -7.17 2.45 2.34
N GLU A 323 -7.99 2.24 1.30
CA GLU A 323 -9.22 1.46 1.39
C GLU A 323 -8.93 -0.06 1.50
N ASP A 324 -9.60 -0.72 2.46
CA ASP A 324 -9.64 -2.18 2.55
C ASP A 324 -10.49 -2.76 1.39
N LEU A 325 -10.03 -3.86 0.81
CA LEU A 325 -10.78 -4.62 -0.19
C LEU A 325 -11.89 -5.42 0.50
N THR A 326 -13.12 -5.35 -0.03
CA THR A 326 -14.23 -6.16 0.47
C THR A 326 -14.09 -7.63 0.06
N GLU A 327 -14.79 -8.53 0.74
CA GLU A 327 -14.82 -9.96 0.41
C GLU A 327 -15.28 -10.20 -1.05
N THR A 328 -16.28 -9.44 -1.50
CA THR A 328 -16.74 -9.41 -2.89
C THR A 328 -15.68 -8.92 -3.87
N ASP A 329 -14.88 -7.90 -3.52
CA ASP A 329 -13.78 -7.44 -4.38
C ASP A 329 -12.71 -8.53 -4.53
N LEU A 330 -12.40 -9.24 -3.45
CA LEU A 330 -11.42 -10.32 -3.46
C LEU A 330 -11.90 -11.50 -4.31
N GLU A 331 -13.19 -11.84 -4.26
CA GLU A 331 -13.78 -12.86 -5.13
C GLU A 331 -13.74 -12.43 -6.61
N GLU A 332 -14.13 -11.19 -6.94
CA GLU A 332 -13.98 -10.63 -8.29
C GLU A 332 -12.54 -10.70 -8.77
N MET A 333 -11.56 -10.31 -7.94
CA MET A 333 -10.14 -10.37 -8.26
C MET A 333 -9.65 -11.82 -8.47
N LEU A 334 -10.00 -12.76 -7.60
CA LEU A 334 -9.58 -14.16 -7.70
C LEU A 334 -10.18 -14.88 -8.91
N ASN A 335 -11.40 -14.52 -9.31
CA ASN A 335 -12.13 -15.18 -10.39
C ASN A 335 -11.82 -14.62 -11.80
N SER A 336 -10.98 -13.58 -11.92
CA SER A 336 -10.88 -12.77 -13.15
C SER A 336 -9.54 -12.82 -13.89
N GLU A 337 -8.63 -13.74 -13.58
CA GLU A 337 -7.49 -14.05 -14.44
C GLU A 337 -7.34 -15.57 -14.70
N PRO A 338 -6.79 -15.98 -15.86
CA PRO A 338 -6.44 -17.38 -16.11
C PRO A 338 -5.41 -17.88 -15.11
N ILE A 339 -5.59 -19.12 -14.65
CA ILE A 339 -4.79 -19.75 -13.58
C ILE A 339 -3.40 -20.15 -14.10
N GLU A 340 -2.34 -19.44 -13.74
CA GLU A 340 -0.95 -19.96 -13.76
C GLU A 340 -0.11 -19.36 -12.61
N GLU A 341 0.18 -20.15 -11.57
CA GLU A 341 1.17 -19.81 -10.53
C GLU A 341 1.90 -20.99 -9.88
N GLU A 342 3.21 -20.77 -9.78
CA GLU A 342 4.25 -21.40 -8.95
C GLU A 342 4.67 -20.41 -7.82
N ALA A 343 5.53 -20.70 -6.84
CA ALA A 343 5.91 -21.91 -6.09
C ALA A 343 6.93 -21.48 -5.01
N THR A 344 7.03 -22.17 -3.85
CA THR A 344 8.29 -22.59 -3.15
C THR A 344 8.07 -23.10 -1.71
N THR A 345 9.10 -23.78 -1.16
CA THR A 345 9.04 -24.84 -0.12
C THR A 345 9.70 -24.51 1.22
N SER A 346 9.28 -25.20 2.30
CA SER A 346 10.20 -25.93 3.21
C SER A 346 9.45 -26.80 4.26
N THR A 347 10.15 -27.81 4.78
CA THR A 347 9.65 -29.08 5.35
C THR A 347 9.29 -29.08 6.84
N GLY A 348 8.50 -30.07 7.31
CA GLY A 348 8.68 -30.58 8.69
C GLY A 348 7.48 -30.91 9.60
N ASN A 349 6.37 -31.48 9.10
CA ASN A 349 5.52 -32.49 9.81
C ASN A 349 4.24 -32.77 9.01
N VAL A 350 3.92 -34.05 8.77
CA VAL A 350 2.81 -34.45 7.90
C VAL A 350 1.48 -34.41 8.65
N THR A 351 0.80 -33.26 8.59
CA THR A 351 -0.61 -33.10 8.94
C THR A 351 -1.38 -32.66 7.70
N PHE A 352 -2.60 -33.14 7.51
CA PHE A 352 -3.47 -32.71 6.40
C PHE A 352 -3.91 -31.27 6.67
N ASN A 353 -3.19 -30.30 6.08
CA ASN A 353 -3.32 -28.88 6.37
C ASN A 353 -3.10 -28.04 5.10
N LEU A 354 -3.48 -26.75 5.15
CA LEU A 354 -3.41 -25.83 4.02
C LEU A 354 -2.03 -25.80 3.33
N LYS A 355 -0.94 -25.76 4.12
CA LYS A 355 0.44 -25.72 3.61
C LYS A 355 0.76 -26.98 2.83
N ASN A 356 0.52 -28.16 3.42
CA ASN A 356 0.82 -29.46 2.79
C ASN A 356 -0.06 -29.73 1.56
N LEU A 357 -1.31 -29.25 1.55
CA LEU A 357 -2.21 -29.36 0.39
C LEU A 357 -1.78 -28.44 -0.76
N SER A 358 -1.40 -27.19 -0.45
CA SER A 358 -0.82 -26.27 -1.45
C SER A 358 0.49 -26.79 -2.02
N GLU A 359 1.31 -27.46 -1.21
CA GLU A 359 2.59 -28.06 -1.59
C GLU A 359 2.41 -29.28 -2.51
N GLY A 360 1.44 -30.16 -2.22
CA GLY A 360 1.10 -31.28 -3.10
C GLY A 360 0.62 -30.84 -4.48
N LEU A 361 -0.21 -29.79 -4.53
CA LEU A 361 -0.69 -29.18 -5.78
C LEU A 361 0.43 -28.46 -6.54
N ARG A 362 1.37 -27.82 -5.83
CA ARG A 362 2.58 -27.20 -6.39
C ARG A 362 3.44 -28.23 -7.13
N MET A 363 3.77 -29.35 -6.49
CA MET A 363 4.57 -30.42 -7.10
C MET A 363 3.88 -31.05 -8.32
N ALA A 364 2.55 -31.17 -8.31
CA ALA A 364 1.80 -31.68 -9.46
C ALA A 364 1.87 -30.73 -10.68
N ASN A 365 1.90 -29.41 -10.45
CA ASN A 365 2.11 -28.42 -11.51
C ASN A 365 3.56 -28.44 -12.03
N GLU A 366 4.56 -28.46 -11.14
CA GLU A 366 5.99 -28.57 -11.52
C GLU A 366 6.23 -29.81 -12.41
N LEU A 367 5.59 -30.93 -12.08
CA LEU A 367 5.66 -32.16 -12.89
C LEU A 367 5.04 -31.99 -14.28
N CYS A 368 3.91 -31.26 -14.38
CA CYS A 368 3.31 -30.94 -15.69
C CYS A 368 4.25 -30.05 -16.51
N ASP A 369 4.79 -28.99 -15.92
CA ASP A 369 5.57 -28.00 -16.63
C ASP A 369 6.97 -28.53 -16.99
N PHE A 370 7.53 -29.46 -16.21
CA PHE A 370 8.71 -30.25 -16.61
C PHE A 370 8.44 -31.02 -17.92
N PHE A 371 7.39 -31.84 -17.99
CA PHE A 371 7.08 -32.61 -19.19
C PHE A 371 6.62 -31.75 -20.38
N MET A 372 5.98 -30.61 -20.15
CA MET A 372 5.69 -29.63 -21.20
C MET A 372 6.95 -29.03 -21.84
N ASN A 373 8.06 -28.93 -21.10
CA ASN A 373 9.32 -28.37 -21.58
C ASN A 373 10.27 -29.41 -22.21
N ILE A 374 10.21 -30.69 -21.78
CA ILE A 374 11.12 -31.73 -22.28
C ILE A 374 10.52 -32.67 -23.34
N ASP A 375 9.19 -32.76 -23.48
CA ASP A 375 8.56 -33.65 -24.44
C ASP A 375 8.49 -33.01 -25.85
N PRO A 376 9.13 -33.58 -26.89
CA PRO A 376 9.01 -33.07 -28.26
C PRO A 376 7.60 -33.24 -28.87
N SER A 377 6.69 -33.96 -28.22
CA SER A 377 5.28 -34.12 -28.63
C SER A 377 4.34 -33.28 -27.76
N MET A 378 3.95 -32.12 -28.29
CA MET A 378 2.98 -31.22 -27.64
C MET A 378 1.64 -31.89 -27.32
N GLU A 379 1.17 -32.82 -28.17
CA GLU A 379 -0.08 -33.54 -27.95
C GLU A 379 -0.01 -34.44 -26.71
N ARG A 380 1.11 -35.18 -26.55
CA ARG A 380 1.33 -36.08 -25.42
C ARG A 380 1.49 -35.32 -24.11
N SER A 381 2.26 -34.23 -24.09
CA SER A 381 2.42 -33.40 -22.89
C SER A 381 1.13 -32.69 -22.47
N LEU A 382 0.30 -32.25 -23.43
CA LEU A 382 -1.04 -31.71 -23.16
C LEU A 382 -2.00 -32.77 -22.59
N ILE A 383 -1.99 -34.01 -23.11
CA ILE A 383 -2.78 -35.12 -22.55
C ILE A 383 -2.36 -35.40 -21.11
N PHE A 384 -1.04 -35.47 -20.84
CA PHE A 384 -0.50 -35.65 -19.50
C PHE A 384 -0.93 -34.52 -18.54
N LYS A 385 -0.76 -33.25 -18.92
CA LYS A 385 -1.17 -32.08 -18.13
C LYS A 385 -2.67 -32.12 -17.80
N ARG A 386 -3.52 -32.51 -18.76
CA ARG A 386 -4.97 -32.69 -18.54
C ARG A 386 -5.29 -33.83 -17.55
N GLN A 387 -4.57 -34.96 -17.61
CA GLN A 387 -4.79 -36.08 -16.69
C GLN A 387 -4.39 -35.71 -15.25
N ILE A 388 -3.27 -35.02 -15.05
CA ILE A 388 -2.84 -34.54 -13.72
C ILE A 388 -3.80 -33.47 -13.17
N ALA A 389 -4.29 -32.55 -14.01
CA ALA A 389 -5.30 -31.58 -13.60
C ALA A 389 -6.61 -32.26 -13.12
N ASN A 390 -7.07 -33.29 -13.83
CA ASN A 390 -8.24 -34.07 -13.41
C ASN A 390 -7.99 -34.78 -12.07
N ALA A 391 -6.83 -35.44 -11.92
CA ALA A 391 -6.46 -36.15 -10.69
C ALA A 391 -6.32 -35.24 -9.46
N THR A 392 -5.94 -33.97 -9.66
CA THR A 392 -5.76 -32.98 -8.58
C THR A 392 -7.01 -32.19 -8.22
N THR A 393 -8.09 -32.28 -9.02
CA THR A 393 -9.31 -31.46 -8.86
C THR A 393 -9.95 -31.57 -7.47
N VAL A 394 -9.96 -32.77 -6.87
CA VAL A 394 -10.53 -32.98 -5.52
C VAL A 394 -9.76 -32.20 -4.45
N TYR A 395 -8.42 -32.24 -4.51
CA TYR A 395 -7.55 -31.50 -3.57
C TYR A 395 -7.63 -29.98 -3.78
N GLN A 396 -7.89 -29.52 -5.02
CA GLN A 396 -8.13 -28.10 -5.30
C GLN A 396 -9.44 -27.61 -4.68
N SER A 397 -10.49 -28.42 -4.66
CA SER A 397 -11.76 -28.10 -3.98
C SER A 397 -11.57 -28.03 -2.46
N GLU A 398 -10.87 -28.99 -1.87
CA GLU A 398 -10.58 -29.00 -0.43
C GLU A 398 -9.70 -27.81 -0.01
N LEU A 399 -8.74 -27.40 -0.85
CA LEU A 399 -7.97 -26.17 -0.65
C LEU A 399 -8.86 -24.93 -0.61
N LYS A 400 -9.89 -24.85 -1.48
CA LYS A 400 -10.83 -23.72 -1.50
C LYS A 400 -11.66 -23.66 -0.23
N GLU A 401 -12.18 -24.79 0.28
CA GLU A 401 -12.94 -24.80 1.54
C GLU A 401 -12.08 -24.37 2.73
N LEU A 402 -10.83 -24.86 2.83
CA LEU A 402 -9.90 -24.40 3.86
C LEU A 402 -9.61 -22.90 3.76
N LEU A 403 -9.46 -22.34 2.55
CA LEU A 403 -9.23 -20.91 2.33
C LEU A 403 -10.41 -20.02 2.75
N LYS A 404 -11.66 -20.50 2.68
CA LYS A 404 -12.85 -19.74 3.14
C LYS A 404 -12.83 -19.46 4.65
N THR A 405 -12.12 -20.28 5.43
CA THR A 405 -12.01 -20.08 6.88
C THR A 405 -11.03 -18.98 7.30
N VAL A 406 -10.21 -18.45 6.36
CA VAL A 406 -9.09 -17.55 6.63
C VAL A 406 -9.46 -16.07 6.39
N LYS A 407 -9.74 -15.35 7.48
CA LYS A 407 -10.03 -13.90 7.47
C LYS A 407 -8.80 -13.02 7.34
N GLN A 408 -8.99 -11.77 6.90
CA GLN A 408 -7.96 -10.72 6.98
C GLN A 408 -7.64 -10.41 8.45
N GLU A 409 -6.36 -10.52 8.81
CA GLU A 409 -5.87 -10.17 10.13
C GLU A 409 -4.74 -9.16 9.98
N LYS A 410 -4.84 -8.01 10.67
CA LYS A 410 -3.75 -7.03 10.72
C LYS A 410 -2.49 -7.69 11.26
N ILE A 411 -1.31 -7.25 10.81
CA ILE A 411 -0.03 -7.81 11.29
C ILE A 411 0.06 -7.82 12.83
N THR A 412 -0.54 -6.81 13.49
CA THR A 412 -0.68 -6.67 14.95
C THR A 412 -1.37 -7.85 15.64
N LYS A 413 -2.32 -8.55 15.01
CA LYS A 413 -2.98 -9.74 15.59
C LYS A 413 -2.04 -10.94 15.77
N PHE A 414 -0.96 -11.02 14.99
CA PHE A 414 0.05 -12.08 15.10
C PHE A 414 1.03 -11.85 16.26
N PHE A 415 1.00 -10.67 16.91
CA PHE A 415 1.78 -10.37 18.10
C PHE A 415 0.93 -10.55 19.35
N LYS A 416 0.89 -11.77 19.91
CA LYS A 416 0.38 -11.94 21.28
C LYS A 416 1.29 -11.17 22.26
N PRO A 417 0.73 -10.37 23.19
CA PRO A 417 1.54 -9.77 24.24
C PRO A 417 2.22 -10.88 25.06
N LEU A 418 3.48 -10.63 25.45
CA LEU A 418 4.16 -11.51 26.39
C LEU A 418 3.37 -11.54 27.72
N PRO A 419 3.25 -12.70 28.39
CA PRO A 419 2.80 -12.71 29.77
C PRO A 419 3.74 -11.80 30.58
N LYS A 420 3.16 -10.97 31.45
CA LYS A 420 3.95 -10.13 32.36
C LYS A 420 4.78 -11.03 33.29
N PRO A 421 6.02 -10.63 33.64
CA PRO A 421 6.80 -11.31 34.66
C PRO A 421 6.11 -11.25 36.04
#